data_AF-A0A1C5AD12-F1
#
_entry.id   AF-A0A1C5AD12-F1
#
_cell.length_a   1.000
_cell.length_b   1.000
_cell.length_c   1.000
_cell.angle_alpha   90.00
_cell.angle_beta   90.00
_cell.angle_gamma   90.00
#
_symmetry.space_group_name_H-M   'P 1'
#
loop_
_entity.id
_entity.type
_entity.pdbx_description
1 polymer ?
#
loop_
_entity_poly.entity_id
_entity_poly.type
_entity_poly.pdbx_seq_one_letter_code
_entity_poly.pdbx_strand_id
1 'polypeptide(L)'
;MSLVSPQQLAEERVVTADALLGGRVDLRAYPHRHLMVTTPHLWRRPGFPALMAAVEYLSQYGWELVNVTSVGEGHHLYAAMRRRA
;
A
#
# COMPACT_ATOMS: atom_id res chain seq x y z
N MET A 1 17.94 -6.94 4.27
CA MET A 1 16.79 -6.15 3.79
C MET A 1 15.65 -6.39 4.76
N SER A 2 15.14 -5.34 5.41
CA SER A 2 14.31 -5.44 6.63
C SER A 2 12.85 -5.74 6.33
N LEU A 3 12.22 -6.54 7.19
CA LEU A 3 10.76 -6.63 7.31
C LEU A 3 10.24 -5.27 7.81
N VAL A 4 9.06 -4.86 7.35
CA VAL A 4 8.36 -3.71 7.95
C VAL A 4 7.75 -4.21 9.25
N SER A 5 8.15 -3.65 10.39
CA SER A 5 7.58 -4.09 11.67
C SER A 5 6.12 -3.64 11.78
N PRO A 6 5.25 -4.40 12.47
CA PRO A 6 3.87 -3.98 12.70
C PRO A 6 3.76 -2.63 13.42
N GLN A 7 4.74 -2.29 14.26
CA GLN A 7 4.81 -1.01 14.97
C GLN A 7 5.11 0.14 14.01
N GLN A 8 6.15 0.00 13.16
CA GLN A 8 6.47 0.99 12.13
C GLN A 8 5.28 1.21 11.19
N LEU A 9 4.62 0.11 10.80
CA LEU A 9 3.42 0.18 9.99
C LEU A 9 2.26 0.90 10.70
N ALA A 10 2.03 0.62 11.99
CA ALA A 10 0.99 1.28 12.77
C ALA A 10 1.23 2.79 12.89
N GLU A 11 2.49 3.20 13.04
CA GLU A 11 2.90 4.60 13.12
C GLU A 11 2.76 5.32 11.77
N GLU A 12 3.36 4.79 10.71
CA GLU A 12 3.41 5.44 9.40
C GLU A 12 2.08 5.33 8.65
N ARG A 13 1.37 4.20 8.81
CA ARG A 13 0.14 3.85 8.09
C ARG A 13 0.28 3.87 6.56
N VAL A 14 1.51 3.84 6.07
CA VAL A 14 1.84 3.75 4.64
C VAL A 14 2.69 2.51 4.41
N VAL A 15 2.38 1.75 3.37
CA VAL A 15 3.20 0.63 2.89
C VAL A 15 3.57 0.84 1.44
N THR A 16 4.75 0.37 1.03
CA THR A 16 5.08 0.35 -0.39
C THR A 16 4.44 -0.86 -1.07
N ALA A 17 3.98 -0.69 -2.31
CA ALA A 17 3.46 -1.79 -3.13
C ALA A 17 4.49 -2.93 -3.26
N ASP A 18 5.77 -2.59 -3.43
CA ASP A 18 6.87 -3.56 -3.51
C ASP A 18 7.07 -4.33 -2.19
N ALA A 19 6.86 -3.72 -1.02
CA ALA A 19 6.96 -4.43 0.27
C ALA A 19 5.79 -5.40 0.46
N LEU A 20 4.58 -4.94 0.12
CA LEU A 20 3.37 -5.72 0.23
C LEU A 20 3.40 -6.95 -0.71
N LEU A 21 3.65 -6.74 -2.01
CA LEU A 21 3.71 -7.81 -3.01
C LEU A 21 4.87 -8.79 -2.76
N GLY A 22 5.94 -8.32 -2.13
CA GLY A 22 7.07 -9.16 -1.70
C GLY A 22 6.82 -9.93 -0.40
N GLY A 23 5.62 -9.85 0.21
CA GLY A 23 5.29 -10.54 1.45
C GLY A 23 6.07 -10.05 2.68
N ARG A 24 6.56 -8.80 2.65
CA ARG A 24 7.42 -8.22 3.70
C ARG A 24 6.65 -7.42 4.76
N VAL A 25 5.33 -7.47 4.71
CA VAL A 25 4.42 -6.71 5.56
C VAL A 25 3.43 -7.66 6.21
N ASP A 26 3.36 -7.65 7.54
CA ASP A 26 2.32 -8.36 8.28
C ASP A 26 1.18 -7.41 8.65
N LEU A 27 0.07 -7.54 7.92
CA LEU A 27 -1.15 -6.76 8.15
C LEU A 27 -2.08 -7.38 9.19
N ARG A 28 -1.80 -8.58 9.69
CA ARG A 28 -2.66 -9.24 10.69
C ARG A 28 -2.58 -8.53 12.04
N ALA A 29 -1.39 -8.07 12.41
CA ALA A 29 -1.13 -7.29 13.61
C ALA A 29 -1.44 -5.79 13.46
N TYR A 30 -1.90 -5.34 12.29
CA TYR A 30 -2.18 -3.93 12.04
C TYR A 30 -3.48 -3.50 12.73
N PRO A 31 -3.44 -2.51 13.66
CA PRO A 31 -4.57 -2.18 14.52
C PRO A 31 -5.58 -1.21 13.86
N HIS A 32 -5.22 -0.60 12.72
CA HIS A 32 -6.04 0.43 12.09
C HIS A 32 -6.88 -0.11 10.93
N ARG A 33 -8.02 0.54 10.71
CA ARG A 33 -8.95 0.16 9.63
C ARG A 33 -8.54 0.72 8.26
N HIS A 34 -7.74 1.78 8.23
CA HIS A 34 -7.31 2.44 7.00
C HIS A 34 -5.82 2.26 6.80
N LEU A 35 -5.40 2.01 5.57
CA LEU A 35 -4.02 1.81 5.18
C LEU A 35 -3.76 2.55 3.88
N MET A 36 -2.63 3.24 3.78
CA MET A 36 -2.16 3.79 2.51
C MET A 36 -1.18 2.82 1.85
N VAL A 37 -1.35 2.57 0.57
CA VAL A 37 -0.34 1.90 -0.26
C VAL A 37 0.28 2.93 -1.17
N THR A 38 1.61 3.02 -1.21
CA THR A 38 2.33 3.95 -2.07
C THR A 38 3.24 3.23 -3.05
N THR A 39 3.47 3.86 -4.19
CA THR A 39 4.50 3.46 -5.13
C THR A 39 5.03 4.68 -5.87
N PRO A 40 6.34 4.76 -6.14
CA PRO A 40 6.89 5.77 -7.03
C PRO A 40 6.33 5.56 -8.44
N HIS A 41 5.96 6.66 -9.09
CA HIS A 41 5.59 6.70 -10.49
C HIS A 41 6.64 7.52 -11.22
N LEU A 42 7.53 6.80 -11.90
CA LEU A 42 8.64 7.38 -12.65
C LEU A 42 8.36 7.22 -14.13
N TRP A 43 8.88 8.15 -14.94
CA TRP A 43 8.65 8.14 -16.39
C TRP A 43 9.03 6.81 -17.08
N ARG A 44 10.04 6.11 -16.57
CA ARG A 44 10.47 4.78 -17.06
C ARG A 44 9.88 3.59 -16.30
N ARG A 45 9.15 3.82 -15.21
CA ARG A 45 8.55 2.77 -14.37
C ARG A 45 7.15 3.22 -13.96
N PRO A 46 6.12 2.92 -14.78
CA PRO A 46 4.75 3.32 -14.47
C PRO A 46 4.32 2.67 -13.14
N GLY A 47 3.97 3.51 -12.18
CA GLY A 47 3.58 3.05 -10.83
C GLY A 47 2.20 2.41 -10.76
N PHE A 48 1.27 2.77 -11.66
CA PHE A 48 -0.12 2.29 -11.62
C PHE A 48 -0.25 0.76 -11.67
N PRO A 49 0.43 0.02 -12.57
CA PRO A 49 0.38 -1.44 -12.56
C PRO A 49 0.80 -2.06 -11.22
N ALA A 50 1.89 -1.58 -10.61
CA ALA A 50 2.34 -2.08 -9.32
C ALA A 50 1.35 -1.72 -8.19
N LEU A 51 0.79 -0.51 -8.23
CA LEU A 51 -0.21 -0.08 -7.26
C LEU A 51 -1.48 -0.94 -7.36
N MET A 52 -1.97 -1.19 -8.58
CA MET A 52 -3.19 -1.97 -8.78
C MET A 52 -2.99 -3.44 -8.43
N ALA A 53 -1.83 -4.02 -8.72
CA ALA A 53 -1.50 -5.37 -8.25
C ALA A 53 -1.52 -5.46 -6.71
N ALA A 54 -1.01 -4.44 -6.02
CA ALA A 54 -1.09 -4.35 -4.55
C ALA A 54 -2.53 -4.22 -4.05
N VAL A 55 -3.36 -3.42 -4.74
CA VAL A 55 -4.80 -3.28 -4.43
C VAL A 55 -5.54 -4.61 -4.60
N GLU A 56 -5.30 -5.33 -5.70
CA GLU A 56 -5.89 -6.65 -5.96
C GLU A 56 -5.49 -7.66 -4.88
N TYR A 57 -4.21 -7.71 -4.54
CA TYR A 57 -3.70 -8.54 -3.46
C TYR A 57 -4.44 -8.24 -2.15
N LEU A 58 -4.50 -6.97 -1.72
CA LEU A 58 -5.21 -6.58 -0.49
C LEU A 58 -6.70 -6.90 -0.54
N SER A 59 -7.33 -6.77 -1.72
CA SER A 59 -8.75 -7.05 -1.89
C SER A 59 -9.10 -8.50 -1.60
N GLN A 60 -8.18 -9.44 -1.90
CA GLN A 60 -8.31 -10.86 -1.54
C GLN A 60 -8.27 -11.09 -0.02
N TYR A 61 -7.63 -10.18 0.74
CA TYR A 61 -7.53 -10.23 2.20
C TYR A 61 -8.54 -9.31 2.91
N GLY A 62 -9.65 -8.98 2.26
CA GLY A 62 -10.74 -8.24 2.86
C GLY A 62 -10.51 -6.73 2.96
N TRP A 63 -9.60 -6.16 2.18
CA TRP A 63 -9.50 -4.72 2.03
C TRP A 63 -10.31 -4.22 0.84
N GLU A 64 -10.60 -2.93 0.87
CA GLU A 64 -11.37 -2.23 -0.14
C GLU A 64 -10.63 -0.98 -0.57
N LEU A 65 -10.55 -0.74 -1.87
CA LEU A 65 -10.05 0.52 -2.40
C LEU A 65 -11.07 1.64 -2.13
N VAL A 66 -10.62 2.69 -1.45
CA VAL A 66 -11.42 3.89 -1.16
C VAL A 66 -11.13 4.99 -2.18
N ASN A 67 -9.84 5.23 -2.48
CA ASN A 67 -9.43 6.29 -3.40
C ASN A 67 -8.02 5.99 -3.95
N VAL A 68 -7.71 6.54 -5.13
CA VAL A 68 -6.35 6.65 -5.66
C VAL A 68 -6.05 8.12 -5.89
N THR A 69 -4.91 8.58 -5.38
CA THR A 69 -4.44 9.95 -5.58
C THR A 69 -2.98 9.96 -6.01
N SER A 70 -2.57 11.05 -6.64
CA SER A 70 -1.17 11.31 -6.96
C SER A 70 -0.69 12.55 -6.23
N VAL A 71 0.53 12.48 -5.70
CA VAL A 71 1.14 13.54 -4.90
C VAL A 71 2.54 13.86 -5.46
N GLY A 72 2.92 15.14 -5.38
CA GLY A 72 4.22 15.61 -5.84
C GLY A 72 4.37 15.50 -7.36
N GLU A 73 3.55 16.25 -8.10
CA GLU A 73 3.61 16.35 -9.57
C GLU A 73 3.49 15.02 -10.34
N GLY A 74 2.88 14.00 -9.75
CA GLY A 74 2.78 12.69 -10.41
C GLY A 74 3.82 11.68 -9.97
N HIS A 75 4.81 12.07 -9.15
CA HIS A 75 5.95 11.21 -8.80
C HIS A 75 5.60 10.08 -7.83
N HIS A 76 4.53 10.23 -7.05
CA HIS A 76 4.05 9.20 -6.16
C HIS A 76 2.55 8.96 -6.37
N LEU A 77 2.18 7.70 -6.38
CA LEU A 77 0.79 7.27 -6.37
C LEU A 77 0.48 6.68 -5.00
N TYR A 78 -0.73 6.95 -4.54
CA TYR A 78 -1.24 6.46 -3.28
C TYR A 78 -2.61 5.83 -3.50
N ALA A 79 -2.82 4.64 -2.97
CA ALA A 79 -4.13 4.02 -2.83
C ALA A 79 -4.52 4.02 -1.35
N ALA A 80 -5.66 4.65 -1.04
CA ALA A 80 -6.27 4.57 0.27
C ALA A 80 -7.12 3.29 0.34
N MET A 81 -6.79 2.42 1.29
CA MET A 81 -7.45 1.14 1.50
C MET A 81 -8.21 1.14 2.82
N ARG A 82 -9.34 0.43 2.88
CA ARG A 82 -10.15 0.24 4.08
C ARG A 82 -10.42 -1.24 4.32
N ARG A 83 -10.19 -1.72 5.54
CA ARG A 83 -10.53 -3.09 5.93
C ARG A 83 -12.05 -3.26 6.01
N ARG A 84 -12.58 -4.22 5.25
CA ARG A 84 -13.94 -4.76 5.39
C ARG A 84 -13.95 -5.60 6.68
N ALA A 85 -14.95 -5.35 7.52
CA ALA A 85 -15.01 -5.88 8.88
C ALA A 85 -14.91 -7.42 8.90
#